data_AF-A0A7S9GZQ7-F1
#
_entry.id   AF-A0A7S9GZQ7-F1
#
_cell.length_a   1.000
_cell.length_b   1.000
_cell.length_c   1.000
_cell.angle_alpha   90.00
_cell.angle_beta   90.00
_cell.angle_gamma   90.00
#
_symmetry.space_group_name_H-M   'P 1'
#
loop_
_entity.id
_entity.type
_entity.pdbx_description
1 polymer ?
#
loop_
_entity_poly.entity_id
_entity_poly.type
_entity_poly.pdbx_seq_one_letter_code
_entity_poly.pdbx_strand_id
1 'polypeptide(L)'
;MTEPATFSVALVNETATAQLMADLALLVGPGDVITLTGDLGAGKTAAARSLIRYLAGDEALEVPSPTFTLVQGYELPAFAVMHADLYRVEDESELEEIGLSPLPDATLVLIEWPERAPSAMPEDRIDIVLTHRPALGSTARAADITGYGKSAAIVARLKTLREFLDASGYMDATRKRMPGDASTRSYARLIRDDGIVILMNSPQRPDGAALYNGKSYSAAVHLAENIKPFVAVDEGLRVAGISAPAIHHYDLDHGFLISEDFGSEGVIEGDPPRPITERYEAATDVLAVLHRRTLPETLRLADQTYTIPAFDTEALLIEIGLMPEWYLPDRNAPLSDDKRAEFFAMWRELLKKPLAAPKTWIIRDYHSPNLIWLADRTGMARVGVIDFQDTVLGPHAYDVVSLLQDARIDVPETLELTLLSRYIKTRRAGDASFDAAGFAELYAIMSAQRNTRLLGTFARLNRRDGKPHYLRHQPRIWTYLQRSLAHPALGALRDWYLANVPPPGSQTGT
;
A
#
# COMPACT_ATOMS: atom_id res chain seq x y z
N MET A 1 -8.41 -29.49 -10.23
CA MET A 1 -7.29 -28.82 -10.91
C MET A 1 -7.87 -27.64 -11.68
N THR A 2 -7.35 -26.44 -11.45
CA THR A 2 -7.74 -25.24 -12.19
C THR A 2 -7.35 -25.40 -13.66
N GLU A 3 -8.21 -25.00 -14.60
CA GLU A 3 -7.87 -25.04 -16.02
C GLU A 3 -6.67 -24.10 -16.30
N PRO A 4 -5.69 -24.50 -17.14
CA PRO A 4 -4.60 -23.63 -17.52
C PRO A 4 -5.10 -22.36 -18.23
N ALA A 5 -4.48 -21.22 -17.93
CA ALA A 5 -4.71 -19.98 -18.67
C ALA A 5 -3.58 -19.77 -19.66
N THR A 6 -3.89 -19.43 -20.91
CA THR A 6 -2.88 -19.24 -21.96
C THR A 6 -3.15 -18.00 -22.81
N PHE A 7 -2.07 -17.32 -23.21
CA PHE A 7 -2.13 -16.29 -24.26
C PHE A 7 -0.79 -16.16 -24.99
N SER A 8 -0.85 -15.66 -26.22
CA SER A 8 0.31 -15.45 -27.08
C SER A 8 0.51 -13.96 -27.35
N VAL A 9 1.76 -13.52 -27.44
CA VAL A 9 2.11 -12.13 -27.76
C VAL A 9 3.30 -12.05 -28.70
N ALA A 10 3.24 -11.12 -29.65
CA ALA A 10 4.38 -10.78 -30.51
C ALA A 10 5.28 -9.78 -29.78
N LEU A 11 6.59 -10.05 -29.77
CA LEU A 11 7.61 -9.22 -29.15
C LEU A 11 8.53 -8.72 -30.27
N VAL A 12 8.30 -7.50 -30.74
CA VAL A 12 8.96 -6.96 -31.95
C VAL A 12 10.46 -6.72 -31.78
N ASN A 13 10.93 -6.56 -30.55
CA ASN A 13 12.33 -6.32 -30.19
C ASN A 13 12.61 -6.71 -28.72
N GLU A 14 13.85 -6.52 -28.27
CA GLU A 14 14.27 -6.83 -26.90
C GLU A 14 13.54 -5.97 -25.85
N THR A 15 13.18 -4.72 -26.18
CA THR A 15 12.40 -3.84 -25.31
C THR A 15 11.01 -4.43 -25.03
N ALA A 16 10.34 -4.99 -26.04
CA ALA A 16 9.05 -5.65 -25.86
C ALA A 16 9.14 -6.87 -24.93
N THR A 17 10.23 -7.63 -25.01
CA THR A 17 10.53 -8.72 -24.06
C THR A 17 10.72 -8.17 -22.66
N ALA A 18 11.52 -7.11 -22.49
CA ALA A 18 11.75 -6.50 -21.19
C ALA A 18 10.44 -5.96 -20.56
N GLN A 19 9.56 -5.36 -21.36
CA GLN A 19 8.24 -4.89 -20.93
C GLN A 19 7.33 -6.04 -20.50
N LEU A 20 7.28 -7.14 -21.26
CA LEU A 20 6.54 -8.34 -20.84
C LEU A 20 7.01 -8.85 -19.47
N MET A 21 8.32 -8.90 -19.27
CA MET A 21 8.90 -9.39 -18.02
C MET A 21 8.68 -8.42 -16.85
N ALA A 22 8.68 -7.11 -17.11
CA ALA A 22 8.33 -6.09 -16.11
C ALA A 22 6.85 -6.14 -15.73
N ASP A 23 5.95 -6.35 -16.69
CA ASP A 23 4.52 -6.53 -16.43
C ASP A 23 4.26 -7.80 -15.61
N LEU A 24 4.95 -8.92 -15.93
CA LEU A 24 4.89 -10.16 -15.14
C LEU A 24 5.43 -9.96 -13.71
N ALA A 25 6.51 -9.19 -13.56
CA ALA A 25 7.12 -8.89 -12.26
C ALA A 25 6.20 -8.09 -11.31
N LEU A 26 5.13 -7.46 -11.83
CA LEU A 26 4.09 -6.83 -11.00
C LEU A 26 3.12 -7.84 -10.36
N LEU A 27 3.16 -9.10 -10.81
CA LEU A 27 2.17 -10.13 -10.49
C LEU A 27 2.76 -11.36 -9.80
N VAL A 28 4.06 -11.58 -9.89
CA VAL A 28 4.75 -12.72 -9.26
C VAL A 28 5.40 -12.34 -7.93
N GLY A 29 5.63 -13.34 -7.09
CA GLY A 29 6.25 -13.20 -5.79
C GLY A 29 7.00 -14.45 -5.32
N PRO A 30 7.34 -14.51 -4.02
CA PRO A 30 7.98 -15.66 -3.40
C PRO A 30 7.19 -16.96 -3.62
N GLY A 31 7.87 -18.02 -4.04
CA GLY A 31 7.27 -19.35 -4.25
C GLY A 31 6.53 -19.51 -5.58
N ASP A 32 6.64 -18.55 -6.50
CA ASP A 32 6.25 -18.73 -7.89
C ASP A 32 7.41 -19.33 -8.70
N VAL A 33 7.08 -20.09 -9.75
CA VAL A 33 8.04 -20.70 -10.67
C VAL A 33 7.73 -20.29 -12.09
N ILE A 34 8.74 -19.79 -12.79
CA ILE A 34 8.67 -19.40 -14.20
C ILE A 34 9.65 -20.26 -14.97
N THR A 35 9.16 -20.95 -16.00
CA THR A 35 10.00 -21.73 -16.91
C THR A 35 10.14 -21.01 -18.25
N LEU A 36 11.34 -21.08 -18.84
CA LEU A 36 11.69 -20.44 -20.09
C LEU A 36 12.15 -21.51 -21.08
N THR A 37 11.34 -21.73 -22.12
CA THR A 37 11.58 -22.74 -23.16
C THR A 37 11.82 -22.05 -24.51
N GLY A 38 12.66 -22.63 -25.36
CA GLY A 38 12.88 -22.15 -26.73
C GLY A 38 14.28 -22.48 -27.25
N ASP A 39 14.48 -22.33 -28.55
CA ASP A 39 15.76 -22.63 -29.20
C ASP A 39 16.94 -21.81 -28.65
N LEU A 40 18.16 -22.21 -29.03
CA LEU A 40 19.36 -21.43 -28.74
C LEU A 40 19.24 -20.04 -29.39
N GLY A 41 19.42 -18.98 -28.59
CA GLY A 41 19.24 -17.60 -29.06
C GLY A 41 17.80 -17.09 -29.09
N ALA A 42 16.82 -17.88 -28.62
CA ALA A 42 15.42 -17.46 -28.51
C ALA A 42 15.21 -16.28 -27.54
N GLY A 43 16.14 -16.04 -26.62
CA GLY A 43 16.13 -14.89 -25.70
C GLY A 43 15.77 -15.22 -24.25
N LYS A 44 15.83 -16.49 -23.83
CA LYS A 44 15.54 -16.95 -22.47
C LYS A 44 16.31 -16.18 -21.40
N THR A 45 17.64 -16.18 -21.45
CA THR A 45 18.48 -15.42 -20.52
C THR A 45 18.22 -13.91 -20.56
N ALA A 46 17.85 -13.36 -21.72
CA ALA A 46 17.48 -11.95 -21.81
C ALA A 46 16.18 -11.66 -21.04
N ALA A 47 15.18 -12.54 -21.13
CA ALA A 47 13.95 -12.44 -20.36
C ALA A 47 14.19 -12.58 -18.85
N ALA A 48 14.96 -13.58 -18.42
CA ALA A 48 15.34 -13.75 -17.00
C ALA A 48 16.06 -12.51 -16.46
N ARG A 49 17.06 -12.00 -17.21
CA ARG A 49 17.78 -10.76 -16.88
C ARG A 49 16.87 -9.55 -16.74
N SER A 50 15.95 -9.35 -17.67
CA SER A 50 15.00 -8.23 -17.61
C SER A 50 14.13 -8.30 -16.35
N LEU A 51 13.62 -9.48 -16.00
CA LEU A 51 12.82 -9.65 -14.79
C LEU A 51 13.63 -9.36 -13.51
N ILE A 52 14.83 -9.95 -13.41
CA ILE A 52 15.69 -9.81 -12.22
C ILE A 52 16.11 -8.34 -12.03
N ARG A 53 16.53 -7.66 -13.09
CA ARG A 53 16.89 -6.22 -13.05
C ARG A 53 15.71 -5.35 -12.64
N TYR A 54 14.53 -5.64 -13.18
CA TYR A 54 13.32 -4.91 -12.81
C TYR A 54 12.99 -5.09 -11.33
N LEU A 55 13.00 -6.32 -10.82
CA LEU A 55 12.76 -6.62 -9.40
C LEU A 55 13.82 -6.00 -8.48
N ALA A 56 15.08 -5.99 -8.91
CA ALA A 56 16.19 -5.34 -8.20
C ALA A 56 16.03 -3.81 -8.15
N GLY A 57 15.34 -3.23 -9.13
CA GLY A 57 15.33 -1.78 -9.34
C GLY A 57 16.69 -1.26 -9.82
N ASP A 58 17.49 -2.13 -10.45
CA ASP A 58 18.84 -1.84 -10.93
C ASP A 58 19.02 -2.38 -12.34
N GLU A 59 19.05 -1.48 -13.33
CA GLU A 59 19.24 -1.81 -14.74
C GLU A 59 20.68 -2.26 -15.06
N ALA A 60 21.65 -1.89 -14.21
CA ALA A 60 23.05 -2.21 -14.40
C ALA A 60 23.44 -3.55 -13.77
N LEU A 61 22.59 -4.13 -12.91
CA LEU A 61 22.84 -5.40 -12.23
C LEU A 61 23.29 -6.48 -13.23
N GLU A 62 24.41 -7.14 -12.94
CA GLU A 62 24.91 -8.23 -13.75
C GLU A 62 24.07 -9.49 -13.51
N VAL A 63 23.46 -9.99 -14.59
CA VAL A 63 22.70 -11.24 -14.60
C VAL A 63 23.21 -12.07 -15.79
N PRO A 64 24.34 -12.78 -15.62
CA PRO A 64 24.88 -13.64 -16.66
C PRO A 64 23.99 -14.88 -16.86
N SER A 65 24.25 -15.63 -17.93
CA SER A 65 23.64 -16.95 -18.08
C SER A 65 24.29 -17.92 -17.10
N PRO A 66 23.54 -18.60 -16.22
CA PRO A 66 24.10 -19.56 -15.28
C PRO A 66 24.45 -20.89 -15.96
N THR A 67 24.67 -20.95 -17.27
CA THR A 67 24.96 -22.19 -18.01
C THR A 67 26.14 -23.01 -17.47
N PHE A 68 27.12 -22.37 -16.82
CA PHE A 68 28.26 -23.05 -16.19
C PHE A 68 28.11 -23.25 -14.69
N THR A 69 27.45 -22.31 -13.99
CA THR A 69 27.18 -22.40 -12.56
C THR A 69 25.94 -23.22 -12.24
N LEU A 70 25.15 -23.54 -13.27
CA LEU A 70 23.80 -24.12 -13.30
C LEU A 70 22.74 -23.27 -12.59
N VAL A 71 23.07 -22.67 -11.46
CA VAL A 71 22.20 -21.84 -10.64
C VAL A 71 22.91 -20.57 -10.18
N GLN A 72 22.17 -19.48 -10.06
CA GLN A 72 22.61 -18.24 -9.43
C GLN A 72 21.49 -17.62 -8.58
N GLY A 73 21.82 -17.26 -7.34
CA GLY A 73 20.91 -16.60 -6.40
C GLY A 73 21.09 -15.08 -6.38
N TYR A 74 19.98 -14.36 -6.16
CA TYR A 74 19.93 -12.91 -6.05
C TYR A 74 19.11 -12.52 -4.81
N GLU A 75 19.76 -11.90 -3.83
CA GLU A 75 19.09 -11.32 -2.66
C GLU A 75 18.58 -9.92 -3.02
N LEU A 76 17.31 -9.84 -3.43
CA LEU A 76 16.70 -8.56 -3.83
C LEU A 76 15.97 -7.90 -2.65
N PRO A 77 15.72 -6.58 -2.70
CA PRO A 77 15.02 -5.88 -1.62
C PRO A 77 13.62 -6.41 -1.29
N ALA A 78 12.95 -7.06 -2.26
CA ALA A 78 11.61 -7.60 -2.08
C ALA A 78 11.61 -9.04 -1.58
N PHE A 79 12.37 -9.91 -2.25
CA PHE A 79 12.51 -11.35 -1.96
C PHE A 79 13.66 -11.95 -2.76
N ALA A 80 14.12 -13.14 -2.37
CA ALA A 80 15.16 -13.86 -3.08
C ALA A 80 14.68 -14.37 -4.44
N VAL A 81 15.56 -14.33 -5.43
CA VAL A 81 15.33 -14.90 -6.77
C VAL A 81 16.42 -15.91 -7.08
N MET A 82 16.03 -17.05 -7.63
CA MET A 82 16.95 -18.08 -8.12
C MET A 82 16.80 -18.24 -9.63
N HIS A 83 17.91 -18.15 -10.36
CA HIS A 83 17.96 -18.33 -11.81
C HIS A 83 18.77 -19.59 -12.13
N ALA A 84 18.12 -20.56 -12.76
CA ALA A 84 18.69 -21.82 -13.16
C ALA A 84 18.72 -21.97 -14.69
N ASP A 85 19.76 -22.62 -15.21
CA ASP A 85 19.89 -23.03 -16.60
C ASP A 85 20.23 -24.52 -16.64
N LEU A 86 19.25 -25.33 -17.04
CA LEU A 86 19.35 -26.79 -17.04
C LEU A 86 19.96 -27.35 -18.34
N TYR A 87 20.44 -26.51 -19.26
CA TYR A 87 20.91 -26.96 -20.58
C TYR A 87 21.94 -28.10 -20.53
N ARG A 88 22.74 -28.14 -19.45
CA ARG A 88 23.81 -29.13 -19.21
C ARG A 88 23.47 -30.23 -18.22
N VAL A 89 22.27 -30.21 -17.65
CA VAL A 89 21.80 -31.29 -16.79
C VAL A 89 21.49 -32.49 -17.67
N GLU A 90 22.08 -33.64 -17.34
CA GLU A 90 21.89 -34.90 -18.06
C GLU A 90 20.86 -35.78 -17.33
N ASP A 91 20.82 -35.71 -16.00
CA ASP A 91 19.93 -36.49 -15.14
C ASP A 91 19.17 -35.60 -14.14
N GLU A 92 17.87 -35.85 -13.94
CA GLU A 92 17.04 -35.04 -13.02
C GLU A 92 17.49 -35.13 -11.56
N SER A 93 18.21 -36.18 -11.16
CA SER A 93 18.76 -36.31 -9.80
C SER A 93 19.80 -35.23 -9.47
N GLU A 94 20.43 -34.62 -10.49
CA GLU A 94 21.37 -33.51 -10.30
C GLU A 94 20.68 -32.26 -9.70
N LEU A 95 19.35 -32.15 -9.79
CA LEU A 95 18.59 -31.03 -9.23
C LEU A 95 18.71 -30.94 -7.70
N GLU A 96 18.95 -32.06 -7.00
CA GLU A 96 19.20 -32.06 -5.57
C GLU A 96 20.53 -31.34 -5.23
N GLU A 97 21.56 -31.54 -6.05
CA GLU A 97 22.90 -30.97 -5.82
C GLU A 97 22.94 -29.46 -6.08
N ILE A 98 22.16 -28.98 -7.04
CA ILE A 98 22.06 -27.55 -7.39
C ILE A 98 20.96 -26.80 -6.61
N GLY A 99 20.27 -27.47 -5.68
CA GLY A 99 19.30 -26.86 -4.78
C GLY A 99 17.94 -26.54 -5.40
N LEU A 100 17.54 -27.30 -6.43
CA LEU A 100 16.22 -27.19 -7.08
C LEU A 100 15.26 -28.33 -6.72
N SER A 101 15.73 -29.35 -5.99
CA SER A 101 14.90 -30.44 -5.48
C SER A 101 15.18 -30.67 -3.98
N PRO A 102 14.23 -30.30 -3.08
CA PRO A 102 13.02 -29.53 -3.36
C PRO A 102 13.33 -28.10 -3.79
N LEU A 103 12.37 -27.44 -4.44
CA LEU A 103 12.48 -26.02 -4.75
C LEU A 103 12.58 -25.19 -3.46
N PRO A 104 13.37 -24.11 -3.45
CA PRO A 104 13.53 -23.26 -2.29
C PRO A 104 12.22 -22.55 -1.94
N ASP A 105 11.84 -22.64 -0.66
CA ASP A 105 10.71 -21.88 -0.12
C ASP A 105 10.97 -20.36 -0.20
N ALA A 106 9.88 -19.58 -0.26
CA ALA A 106 9.91 -18.12 -0.24
C ALA A 106 10.87 -17.46 -1.28
N THR A 107 11.13 -18.16 -2.39
CA THR A 107 12.03 -17.72 -3.47
C THR A 107 11.28 -17.76 -4.80
N LEU A 108 11.47 -16.75 -5.65
CA LEU A 108 11.00 -16.81 -7.04
C LEU A 108 12.03 -17.61 -7.86
N VAL A 109 11.60 -18.65 -8.57
CA VAL A 109 12.51 -19.51 -9.34
C VAL A 109 12.29 -19.32 -10.84
N LEU A 110 13.36 -19.01 -11.56
CA LEU A 110 13.43 -18.91 -13.02
C LEU A 110 14.22 -20.12 -13.55
N ILE A 111 13.64 -20.93 -14.41
CA ILE A 111 14.27 -22.14 -14.94
C ILE A 111 14.34 -22.07 -16.48
N GLU A 112 15.53 -21.99 -17.04
CA GLU A 112 15.76 -22.19 -18.48
C GLU A 112 15.91 -23.68 -18.79
N TRP A 113 15.38 -24.10 -19.94
CA TRP A 113 15.40 -25.49 -20.42
C TRP A 113 14.72 -26.49 -19.47
N PRO A 114 13.47 -26.22 -19.02
CA PRO A 114 12.74 -27.12 -18.11
C PRO A 114 12.57 -28.54 -18.65
N GLU A 115 12.61 -28.74 -19.97
CA GLU A 115 12.52 -30.04 -20.65
C GLU A 115 13.66 -31.01 -20.32
N ARG A 116 14.72 -30.53 -19.66
CA ARG A 116 15.81 -31.37 -19.13
C ARG A 116 15.44 -32.07 -17.83
N ALA A 117 14.43 -31.56 -17.11
CA ALA A 117 13.90 -32.18 -15.91
C ALA A 117 12.36 -32.08 -15.83
N PRO A 118 11.63 -32.67 -16.80
CA PRO A 118 10.18 -32.56 -16.86
C PRO A 118 9.47 -33.11 -15.63
N SER A 119 10.00 -34.13 -14.94
CA SER A 119 9.33 -34.71 -13.77
C SER A 119 9.51 -33.87 -12.49
N ALA A 120 10.51 -32.99 -12.47
CA ALA A 120 10.78 -32.06 -11.37
C ALA A 120 9.98 -30.75 -11.44
N MET A 121 9.30 -30.45 -12.55
CA MET A 121 8.55 -29.21 -12.69
C MET A 121 7.27 -29.23 -11.81
N PRO A 122 7.03 -28.20 -10.98
CA PRO A 122 5.88 -28.18 -10.09
C PRO A 122 4.56 -28.03 -10.86
N GLU A 123 3.45 -28.46 -10.26
CA GLU A 123 2.10 -28.27 -10.81
C GLU A 123 1.75 -26.79 -10.97
N ASP A 124 2.17 -25.97 -10.00
CA ASP A 124 1.98 -24.53 -9.97
C ASP A 124 3.16 -23.80 -10.62
N ARG A 125 3.03 -23.41 -11.90
CA ARG A 125 4.10 -22.71 -12.64
C ARG A 125 3.59 -21.88 -13.81
N ILE A 126 4.44 -21.00 -14.31
CA ILE A 126 4.24 -20.20 -15.52
C ILE A 126 5.25 -20.67 -16.57
N ASP A 127 4.77 -21.27 -17.66
CA ASP A 127 5.60 -21.65 -18.78
C ASP A 127 5.60 -20.53 -19.83
N ILE A 128 6.79 -20.06 -20.23
CA ILE A 128 6.98 -19.08 -21.30
C ILE A 128 7.80 -19.74 -22.40
N VAL A 129 7.17 -19.96 -23.56
CA VAL A 129 7.82 -20.49 -24.75
C VAL A 129 8.17 -19.34 -25.68
N LEU A 130 9.47 -19.15 -25.95
CA LEU A 130 10.00 -18.12 -26.83
C LEU A 130 10.34 -18.71 -28.19
N THR A 131 9.76 -18.16 -29.26
CA THR A 131 10.02 -18.58 -30.64
C THR A 131 10.45 -17.41 -31.52
N HIS A 132 11.34 -17.66 -32.48
CA HIS A 132 11.74 -16.64 -33.45
C HIS A 132 10.60 -16.26 -34.39
N ARG A 133 10.42 -14.96 -34.66
CA ARG A 133 9.42 -14.45 -35.60
C ARG A 133 10.07 -13.60 -36.70
N PRO A 134 10.91 -14.19 -37.57
CA PRO A 134 11.71 -13.45 -38.55
C PRO A 134 10.85 -12.62 -39.53
N ALA A 135 9.59 -13.01 -39.75
CA ALA A 135 8.64 -12.24 -40.55
C ALA A 135 8.31 -10.84 -39.99
N LEU A 136 8.57 -10.60 -38.69
CA LEU A 136 8.36 -9.30 -38.02
C LEU A 136 9.68 -8.56 -37.73
N GLY A 137 10.82 -9.12 -38.13
CA GLY A 137 12.16 -8.58 -37.87
C GLY A 137 13.13 -9.62 -37.33
N SER A 138 14.44 -9.39 -37.48
CA SER A 138 15.49 -10.33 -37.03
C SER A 138 15.54 -10.52 -35.50
N THR A 139 15.16 -9.48 -34.75
CA THR A 139 15.07 -9.49 -33.29
C THR A 139 13.69 -9.87 -32.78
N ALA A 140 12.70 -10.02 -33.66
CA ALA A 140 11.34 -10.29 -33.25
C ALA A 140 11.17 -11.73 -32.74
N ARG A 141 10.34 -11.88 -31.72
CA ARG A 141 9.97 -13.13 -31.07
C ARG A 141 8.45 -13.23 -30.93
N ALA A 142 7.96 -14.41 -30.63
CA ALA A 142 6.66 -14.61 -29.99
C ALA A 142 6.89 -15.27 -28.64
N ALA A 143 6.05 -14.92 -27.68
CA ALA A 143 5.96 -15.60 -26.40
C ALA A 143 4.57 -16.24 -26.28
N ASP A 144 4.54 -17.54 -26.05
CA ASP A 144 3.35 -18.26 -25.62
C ASP A 144 3.46 -18.49 -24.11
N ILE A 145 2.54 -17.89 -23.35
CA ILE A 145 2.58 -17.89 -21.89
C ILE A 145 1.43 -18.76 -21.39
N THR A 146 1.73 -19.76 -20.57
CA THR A 146 0.73 -20.66 -19.99
C THR A 146 0.93 -20.77 -18.49
N GLY A 147 -0.12 -20.50 -17.71
CA GLY A 147 -0.13 -20.65 -16.26
C GLY A 147 -0.86 -21.92 -15.85
N TYR A 148 -0.25 -22.72 -14.99
CA TYR A 148 -0.79 -23.96 -14.44
C TYR A 148 -1.12 -23.81 -12.95
N GLY A 149 -2.10 -24.57 -12.47
CA GLY A 149 -2.48 -24.57 -11.06
C GLY A 149 -2.85 -23.17 -10.54
N LYS A 150 -2.25 -22.73 -9.43
CA LYS A 150 -2.44 -21.37 -8.86
C LYS A 150 -1.98 -20.26 -9.83
N SER A 151 -0.99 -20.55 -10.66
CA SER A 151 -0.37 -19.59 -11.58
C SER A 151 -1.25 -19.30 -12.81
N ALA A 152 -2.29 -20.08 -13.06
CA ALA A 152 -3.29 -19.77 -14.10
C ALA A 152 -3.94 -18.39 -13.88
N ALA A 153 -4.23 -18.04 -12.61
CA ALA A 153 -4.79 -16.73 -12.27
C ALA A 153 -3.80 -15.58 -12.54
N ILE A 154 -2.49 -15.81 -12.33
CA ILE A 154 -1.43 -14.84 -12.63
C ILE A 154 -1.37 -14.57 -14.13
N VAL A 155 -1.38 -15.62 -14.96
CA VAL A 155 -1.30 -15.49 -16.43
C VAL A 155 -2.56 -14.85 -17.01
N ALA A 156 -3.74 -15.19 -16.50
CA ALA A 156 -4.99 -14.53 -16.88
C ALA A 156 -4.92 -13.02 -16.56
N ARG A 157 -4.43 -12.66 -15.36
CA ARG A 157 -4.27 -11.26 -14.96
C ARG A 157 -3.21 -10.52 -15.79
N LEU A 158 -2.10 -11.19 -16.15
CA LEU A 158 -1.07 -10.63 -17.03
C LEU A 158 -1.64 -10.26 -18.40
N LYS A 159 -2.48 -11.15 -18.97
CA LYS A 159 -3.18 -10.89 -20.22
C LYS A 159 -4.04 -9.62 -20.10
N THR A 160 -4.89 -9.53 -19.08
CA THR A 160 -5.76 -8.37 -18.87
C THR A 160 -4.97 -7.08 -18.63
N LEU A 161 -3.88 -7.14 -17.86
CA LEU A 161 -2.98 -6.00 -17.66
C LEU A 161 -2.43 -5.48 -18.99
N ARG A 162 -1.98 -6.37 -19.88
CA ARG A 162 -1.45 -5.99 -21.19
C ARG A 162 -2.51 -5.47 -22.14
N GLU A 163 -3.72 -6.03 -22.11
CA GLU A 163 -4.88 -5.49 -22.84
C GLU A 163 -5.23 -4.07 -22.37
N PHE A 164 -5.20 -3.81 -21.06
CA PHE A 164 -5.40 -2.48 -20.49
C PHE A 164 -4.30 -1.49 -20.91
N LEU A 165 -3.03 -1.91 -20.90
CA LEU A 165 -1.90 -1.09 -21.35
C LEU A 165 -1.96 -0.75 -22.84
N ASP A 166 -2.40 -1.70 -23.67
CA ASP A 166 -2.61 -1.50 -25.10
C ASP A 166 -3.77 -0.53 -25.36
N ALA A 167 -4.93 -0.78 -24.74
CA ALA A 167 -6.11 0.08 -24.87
C ALA A 167 -5.90 1.51 -24.37
N SER A 168 -5.02 1.70 -23.37
CA SER A 168 -4.64 3.01 -22.85
C SER A 168 -3.50 3.68 -23.60
N GLY A 169 -2.86 2.99 -24.57
CA GLY A 169 -1.75 3.54 -25.35
C GLY A 169 -0.44 3.68 -24.57
N TYR A 170 -0.21 2.84 -23.56
CA TYR A 170 1.02 2.80 -22.75
C TYR A 170 1.79 1.48 -22.90
N MET A 171 1.43 0.65 -23.87
CA MET A 171 2.08 -0.64 -24.12
C MET A 171 3.59 -0.49 -24.37
N ASP A 172 3.99 0.57 -25.07
CA ASP A 172 5.37 0.88 -25.44
C ASP A 172 6.15 1.67 -24.37
N ALA A 173 5.51 2.08 -23.26
CA ALA A 173 6.16 2.84 -22.21
C ALA A 173 7.28 2.04 -21.50
N THR A 174 8.35 2.69 -21.08
CA THR A 174 9.35 2.02 -20.25
C THR A 174 8.81 1.84 -18.84
N ARG A 175 8.92 0.63 -18.27
CA ARG A 175 8.50 0.34 -16.89
C ARG A 175 9.67 0.59 -15.95
N LYS A 176 9.46 1.41 -14.93
CA LYS A 176 10.39 1.56 -13.81
C LYS A 176 9.69 1.15 -12.51
N ARG A 177 10.30 0.20 -11.80
CA ARG A 177 9.76 -0.34 -10.55
C ARG A 177 9.57 0.77 -9.52
N MET A 178 8.47 0.68 -8.79
CA MET A 178 8.25 1.44 -7.57
C MET A 178 8.19 0.48 -6.37
N PRO A 179 8.72 0.88 -5.20
CA PRO A 179 8.46 0.14 -3.98
C PRO A 179 6.94 0.05 -3.73
N GLY A 180 6.44 -1.15 -3.46
CA GLY A 180 5.06 -1.34 -3.02
C GLY A 180 4.84 -0.87 -1.58
N ASP A 181 3.57 -0.68 -1.22
CA ASP A 181 3.16 -0.47 0.17
C ASP A 181 3.01 -1.80 0.91
N ALA A 182 2.49 -1.80 2.14
CA ALA A 182 2.27 -3.02 2.91
C ALA A 182 1.08 -3.86 2.44
N SER A 183 0.46 -3.51 1.31
CA SER A 183 -0.74 -4.14 0.77
C SER A 183 -0.48 -5.00 -0.47
N THR A 184 -1.55 -5.54 -1.05
CA THR A 184 -1.53 -6.32 -2.29
C THR A 184 -1.38 -5.48 -3.55
N ARG A 185 -1.25 -4.16 -3.44
CA ARG A 185 -1.11 -3.24 -4.58
C ARG A 185 0.34 -3.20 -5.04
N SER A 186 0.54 -3.24 -6.36
CA SER A 186 1.84 -3.00 -6.97
C SER A 186 1.79 -1.79 -7.90
N TYR A 187 2.92 -1.10 -8.00
CA TYR A 187 3.03 0.16 -8.74
C TYR A 187 4.24 0.14 -9.67
N ALA A 188 4.11 0.80 -10.81
CA ALA A 188 5.21 1.08 -11.72
C ALA A 188 5.10 2.50 -12.27
N ARG A 189 6.24 3.16 -12.50
CA ARG A 189 6.28 4.32 -13.38
C ARG A 189 6.28 3.84 -14.82
N LEU A 190 5.40 4.41 -15.63
CA LEU A 190 5.42 4.28 -17.09
C LEU A 190 6.04 5.57 -17.64
N ILE A 191 7.14 5.42 -18.37
CA ILE A 191 7.95 6.52 -18.88
C ILE A 191 7.83 6.57 -20.40
N ARG A 192 7.47 7.75 -20.92
CA ARG A 192 7.39 8.08 -22.35
C ARG A 192 8.03 9.46 -22.58
N ASP A 193 8.20 9.83 -23.83
CA ASP A 193 8.78 11.13 -24.21
C ASP A 193 7.92 12.33 -23.76
N ASP A 194 6.61 12.12 -23.61
CA ASP A 194 5.63 13.13 -23.21
C ASP A 194 5.39 13.21 -21.69
N GLY A 195 5.96 12.30 -20.90
CA GLY A 195 5.90 12.36 -19.45
C GLY A 195 6.02 11.03 -18.72
N ILE A 196 5.73 11.10 -17.43
CA ILE A 196 5.75 9.97 -16.50
C ILE A 196 4.38 9.86 -15.84
N VAL A 197 3.84 8.64 -15.81
CA VAL A 197 2.59 8.30 -15.12
C VAL A 197 2.79 7.09 -14.22
N ILE A 198 1.91 6.91 -13.23
CA ILE A 198 1.88 5.77 -12.34
C ILE A 198 0.85 4.75 -12.81
N LEU A 199 1.31 3.54 -13.11
CA LEU A 199 0.47 2.35 -13.20
C LEU A 199 0.26 1.77 -11.80
N MET A 200 -0.99 1.62 -11.41
CA MET A 200 -1.41 0.86 -10.23
C MET A 200 -2.07 -0.45 -10.67
N ASN A 201 -1.61 -1.54 -10.08
CA ASN A 201 -2.25 -2.86 -10.11
C ASN A 201 -2.80 -3.15 -8.70
N SER A 202 -4.12 -3.09 -8.54
CA SER A 202 -4.81 -3.29 -7.26
C SER A 202 -5.92 -4.34 -7.44
N PRO A 203 -5.57 -5.64 -7.45
CA PRO A 203 -6.58 -6.71 -7.52
C PRO A 203 -7.57 -6.58 -6.36
N GLN A 204 -8.81 -7.03 -6.59
CA GLN A 204 -9.81 -7.09 -5.52
C GLN A 204 -9.27 -7.95 -4.38
N ARG A 205 -9.25 -7.39 -3.17
CA ARG A 205 -8.81 -8.13 -1.99
C ARG A 205 -9.86 -9.20 -1.66
N PRO A 206 -9.46 -10.46 -1.44
CA PRO A 206 -10.39 -11.47 -0.95
C PRO A 206 -10.94 -11.06 0.42
N ASP A 207 -12.18 -11.44 0.70
CA ASP A 207 -12.78 -11.26 2.01
C ASP A 207 -11.91 -11.98 3.04
N GLY A 208 -11.23 -11.22 3.92
CA GLY A 208 -10.54 -11.79 5.07
C GLY A 208 -11.54 -12.55 5.98
N ALA A 209 -11.04 -13.38 6.89
CA ALA A 209 -11.90 -14.14 7.80
C ALA A 209 -12.95 -13.24 8.48
N ALA A 210 -14.21 -13.68 8.46
CA ALA A 210 -15.39 -12.94 8.91
C ALA A 210 -15.51 -12.88 10.44
N LEU A 211 -14.50 -12.26 11.09
CA LEU A 211 -14.33 -12.26 12.55
C LEU A 211 -15.16 -11.19 13.28
N TYR A 212 -15.67 -10.17 12.57
CA TYR A 212 -16.36 -9.03 13.16
C TYR A 212 -17.81 -8.99 12.72
N ASN A 213 -18.70 -9.71 13.44
CA ASN A 213 -20.13 -9.82 13.12
C ASN A 213 -20.41 -10.28 11.68
N GLY A 214 -19.64 -11.26 11.19
CA GLY A 214 -19.75 -11.77 9.83
C GLY A 214 -19.02 -10.93 8.78
N LYS A 215 -18.28 -9.89 9.18
CA LYS A 215 -17.43 -9.09 8.28
C LYS A 215 -15.94 -9.37 8.51
N SER A 216 -15.17 -9.23 7.44
CA SER A 216 -13.71 -9.14 7.51
C SER A 216 -13.29 -7.86 8.28
N TYR A 217 -12.05 -7.79 8.77
CA TYR A 217 -11.54 -6.56 9.40
C TYR A 217 -11.66 -5.36 8.45
N SER A 218 -11.26 -5.51 7.18
CA SER A 218 -11.33 -4.44 6.17
C SER A 218 -12.75 -3.93 5.98
N ALA A 219 -13.72 -4.84 5.80
CA ALA A 219 -15.12 -4.46 5.64
C ALA A 219 -15.70 -3.80 6.89
N ALA A 220 -15.33 -4.28 8.09
CA ALA A 220 -15.85 -3.78 9.35
C ALA A 220 -15.34 -2.36 9.70
N VAL A 221 -14.14 -2.00 9.24
CA VAL A 221 -13.56 -0.64 9.43
C VAL A 221 -13.53 0.18 8.15
N HIS A 222 -14.18 -0.28 7.07
CA HIS A 222 -14.31 0.40 5.79
C HIS A 222 -12.99 0.70 5.08
N LEU A 223 -12.07 -0.26 5.05
CA LEU A 223 -10.90 -0.19 4.19
C LEU A 223 -11.28 -0.57 2.75
N ALA A 224 -10.72 0.12 1.77
CA ALA A 224 -10.94 -0.12 0.35
C ALA A 224 -10.38 -1.47 -0.08
N GLU A 225 -11.27 -2.30 -0.64
CA GLU A 225 -10.95 -3.65 -1.14
C GLU A 225 -10.77 -3.69 -2.67
N ASN A 226 -11.08 -2.61 -3.36
CA ASN A 226 -10.91 -2.43 -4.80
C ASN A 226 -10.63 -0.94 -5.13
N ILE A 227 -10.51 -0.60 -6.41
CA ILE A 227 -10.16 0.76 -6.85
C ILE A 227 -11.35 1.72 -6.92
N LYS A 228 -12.60 1.27 -6.73
CA LYS A 228 -13.79 2.12 -6.85
C LYS A 228 -13.78 3.31 -5.87
N PRO A 229 -13.44 3.12 -4.57
CA PRO A 229 -13.26 4.24 -3.65
C PRO A 229 -12.15 5.20 -4.09
N PHE A 230 -11.04 4.66 -4.62
CA PHE A 230 -9.92 5.49 -5.10
C PHE A 230 -10.39 6.43 -6.22
N VAL A 231 -11.04 5.89 -7.26
CA VAL A 231 -11.50 6.71 -8.41
C VAL A 231 -12.53 7.75 -7.98
N ALA A 232 -13.52 7.36 -7.17
CA ALA A 232 -14.59 8.27 -6.75
C ALA A 232 -14.07 9.40 -5.85
N VAL A 233 -13.24 9.06 -4.85
CA VAL A 233 -12.68 10.04 -3.90
C VAL A 233 -11.66 10.95 -4.58
N ASP A 234 -10.85 10.45 -5.52
CA ASP A 234 -9.94 11.27 -6.32
C ASP A 234 -10.70 12.40 -7.05
N GLU A 235 -11.74 12.04 -7.81
CA GLU A 235 -12.57 13.01 -8.52
C GLU A 235 -13.20 14.03 -7.56
N GLY A 236 -13.71 13.54 -6.42
CA GLY A 236 -14.27 14.39 -5.36
C GLY A 236 -13.27 15.40 -4.80
N LEU A 237 -12.04 14.96 -4.48
CA LEU A 237 -10.97 15.83 -3.98
C LEU A 237 -10.54 16.87 -5.02
N ARG A 238 -10.41 16.46 -6.28
CA ARG A 238 -10.05 17.36 -7.39
C ARG A 238 -11.13 18.42 -7.64
N VAL A 239 -12.41 18.04 -7.59
CA VAL A 239 -13.54 18.99 -7.65
C VAL A 239 -13.52 19.94 -6.45
N ALA A 240 -13.08 19.47 -5.28
CA ALA A 240 -12.84 20.31 -4.11
C ALA A 240 -11.58 21.20 -4.24
N GLY A 241 -10.80 21.09 -5.32
CA GLY A 241 -9.58 21.86 -5.54
C GLY A 241 -8.40 21.37 -4.69
N ILE A 242 -8.48 20.14 -4.16
CA ILE A 242 -7.36 19.45 -3.54
C ILE A 242 -6.62 18.67 -4.63
N SER A 243 -5.29 18.69 -4.55
CA SER A 243 -4.44 17.97 -5.49
C SER A 243 -4.46 16.47 -5.19
N ALA A 244 -5.40 15.74 -5.77
CA ALA A 244 -5.32 14.29 -5.93
C ALA A 244 -4.85 13.94 -7.37
N PRO A 245 -4.14 12.82 -7.59
CA PRO A 245 -3.49 12.51 -8.86
C PRO A 245 -4.49 12.41 -10.01
N ALA A 246 -4.30 13.17 -11.10
CA ALA A 246 -5.20 13.06 -12.23
C ALA A 246 -5.23 11.62 -12.76
N ILE A 247 -6.41 10.98 -12.75
CA ILE A 247 -6.59 9.63 -13.31
C ILE A 247 -6.78 9.75 -14.82
N HIS A 248 -5.89 9.13 -15.60
CA HIS A 248 -5.93 9.12 -17.05
C HIS A 248 -6.75 7.94 -17.60
N HIS A 249 -6.55 6.75 -17.03
CA HIS A 249 -7.23 5.53 -17.42
C HIS A 249 -7.50 4.66 -16.18
N TYR A 250 -8.60 3.91 -16.19
CA TYR A 250 -8.88 2.91 -15.17
C TYR A 250 -9.71 1.75 -15.72
N ASP A 251 -9.59 0.59 -15.09
CA ASP A 251 -10.44 -0.57 -15.25
C ASP A 251 -10.96 -0.97 -13.87
N LEU A 252 -12.22 -0.64 -13.58
CA LEU A 252 -12.84 -0.86 -12.27
C LEU A 252 -13.05 -2.34 -11.95
N ASP A 253 -13.22 -3.18 -12.96
CA ASP A 253 -13.56 -4.59 -12.79
C ASP A 253 -12.30 -5.40 -12.48
N HIS A 254 -11.19 -5.09 -13.15
CA HIS A 254 -9.92 -5.79 -12.95
C HIS A 254 -8.96 -5.09 -11.98
N GLY A 255 -9.23 -3.83 -11.62
CA GLY A 255 -8.45 -3.09 -10.62
C GLY A 255 -7.14 -2.52 -11.17
N PHE A 256 -7.17 -1.94 -12.37
CA PHE A 256 -6.04 -1.24 -12.97
C PHE A 256 -6.30 0.26 -13.08
N LEU A 257 -5.23 1.06 -12.94
CA LEU A 257 -5.33 2.51 -13.00
C LEU A 257 -4.02 3.12 -13.49
N ILE A 258 -4.11 4.16 -14.33
CA ILE A 258 -2.98 5.01 -14.76
C ILE A 258 -3.27 6.43 -14.29
N SER A 259 -2.35 7.02 -13.53
CA SER A 259 -2.52 8.35 -12.92
C SER A 259 -1.28 9.21 -13.01
N GLU A 260 -1.46 10.50 -12.80
CA GLU A 260 -0.39 11.50 -12.65
C GLU A 260 0.68 11.07 -11.63
N ASP A 261 1.96 11.23 -11.97
CA ASP A 261 3.06 11.10 -11.00
C ASP A 261 3.30 12.44 -10.30
N PHE A 262 3.04 12.50 -8.99
CA PHE A 262 3.33 13.67 -8.16
C PHE A 262 4.83 13.84 -7.83
N GLY A 263 5.68 12.89 -8.23
CA GLY A 263 7.08 12.86 -7.85
C GLY A 263 7.28 12.31 -6.43
N SER A 264 8.38 12.69 -5.80
CA SER A 264 8.80 12.16 -4.51
C SER A 264 9.15 13.23 -3.47
N GLU A 265 8.86 14.49 -3.76
CA GLU A 265 9.18 15.58 -2.86
C GLU A 265 8.18 15.60 -1.70
N GLY A 266 8.57 15.14 -0.50
CA GLY A 266 7.67 15.03 0.65
C GLY A 266 7.45 16.34 1.42
N VAL A 267 6.87 16.24 2.61
CA VAL A 267 6.66 17.38 3.53
C VAL A 267 7.61 17.37 4.75
N ILE A 268 8.65 16.53 4.70
CA ILE A 268 9.63 16.31 5.77
C ILE A 268 11.06 16.47 5.26
N GLU A 269 11.99 16.74 6.15
CA GLU A 269 13.41 16.89 5.84
C GLU A 269 14.34 16.33 6.94
N GLY A 270 15.59 16.08 6.56
CA GLY A 270 16.66 15.69 7.48
C GLY A 270 16.65 14.23 7.94
N ASP A 271 17.69 13.88 8.68
CA ASP A 271 17.84 12.61 9.39
C ASP A 271 18.35 12.91 10.83
N PRO A 272 17.54 12.70 11.88
CA PRO A 272 16.20 12.13 11.87
C PRO A 272 15.17 13.06 11.17
N PRO A 273 14.13 12.46 10.55
CA PRO A 273 13.14 13.20 9.76
C PRO A 273 12.30 14.14 10.64
N ARG A 274 12.14 15.38 10.17
CA ARG A 274 11.40 16.45 10.85
C ARG A 274 10.42 17.16 9.91
N PRO A 275 9.35 17.78 10.44
CA PRO A 275 8.39 18.53 9.62
C PRO A 275 9.03 19.74 8.93
N ILE A 276 8.80 19.91 7.63
CA ILE A 276 9.05 21.20 6.98
C ILE A 276 7.87 22.11 7.35
N THR A 277 8.14 23.13 8.18
CA THR A 277 7.09 23.94 8.82
C THR A 277 6.14 24.57 7.80
N GLU A 278 6.65 25.19 6.72
CA GLU A 278 5.81 25.80 5.68
C GLU A 278 4.85 24.77 5.03
N ARG A 279 5.31 23.54 4.81
CA ARG A 279 4.52 22.50 4.15
C ARG A 279 3.45 21.94 5.07
N TYR A 280 3.75 21.80 6.36
CA TYR A 280 2.77 21.44 7.38
C TYR A 280 1.72 22.54 7.58
N GLU A 281 2.11 23.82 7.53
CA GLU A 281 1.16 24.93 7.54
C GLU A 281 0.22 24.89 6.33
N ALA A 282 0.77 24.69 5.13
CA ALA A 282 -0.03 24.55 3.91
C ALA A 282 -0.98 23.35 3.97
N ALA A 283 -0.50 22.19 4.44
CA ALA A 283 -1.33 21.00 4.62
C ALA A 283 -2.44 21.19 5.67
N THR A 284 -2.18 21.99 6.70
CA THR A 284 -3.17 22.38 7.72
C THR A 284 -4.26 23.27 7.12
N ASP A 285 -3.88 24.21 6.25
CA ASP A 285 -4.84 25.10 5.57
C ASP A 285 -5.75 24.33 4.61
N VAL A 286 -5.21 23.32 3.91
CA VAL A 286 -6.01 22.41 3.06
C VAL A 286 -7.13 21.77 3.87
N LEU A 287 -6.82 21.18 5.03
CA LEU A 287 -7.83 20.58 5.91
C LEU A 287 -8.84 21.62 6.41
N ALA A 288 -8.37 22.80 6.83
CA ALA A 288 -9.26 23.86 7.31
C ALA A 288 -10.26 24.31 6.23
N VAL A 289 -9.81 24.40 4.98
CA VAL A 289 -10.66 24.75 3.84
C VAL A 289 -11.59 23.60 3.47
N LEU A 290 -11.10 22.36 3.43
CA LEU A 290 -11.91 21.17 3.14
C LEU A 290 -13.06 21.03 4.12
N HIS A 291 -12.74 21.02 5.42
CA HIS A 291 -13.70 20.78 6.49
C HIS A 291 -14.71 21.92 6.73
N ARG A 292 -14.54 23.07 6.04
CA ARG A 292 -15.52 24.15 6.03
C ARG A 292 -16.61 23.94 4.97
N ARG A 293 -16.33 23.13 3.94
CA ARG A 293 -17.25 22.94 2.82
C ARG A 293 -18.36 21.96 3.19
N THR A 294 -19.52 22.16 2.57
CA THR A 294 -20.53 21.11 2.47
C THR A 294 -20.09 20.16 1.36
N LEU A 295 -19.58 18.99 1.74
CA LEU A 295 -19.12 17.97 0.80
C LEU A 295 -20.22 16.91 0.61
N PRO A 296 -20.39 16.36 -0.60
CA PRO A 296 -21.38 15.32 -0.84
C PRO A 296 -21.01 14.01 -0.13
N GLU A 297 -22.02 13.29 0.35
CA GLU A 297 -21.87 11.94 0.91
C GLU A 297 -21.80 10.86 -0.17
N THR A 298 -22.28 11.18 -1.37
CA THR A 298 -22.29 10.31 -2.54
C THR A 298 -21.53 10.97 -3.69
N LEU A 299 -20.54 10.27 -4.22
CA LEU A 299 -19.66 10.70 -5.29
C LEU A 299 -20.05 10.04 -6.61
N ARG A 300 -19.69 10.70 -7.71
CA ARG A 300 -19.78 10.13 -9.04
C ARG A 300 -18.70 9.05 -9.21
N LEU A 301 -19.04 7.97 -9.91
CA LEU A 301 -18.09 6.95 -10.34
C LEU A 301 -18.51 6.44 -11.72
N ALA A 302 -17.94 7.02 -12.77
CA ALA A 302 -18.35 6.75 -14.16
C ALA A 302 -19.87 7.00 -14.37
N ASP A 303 -20.61 5.92 -14.65
CA ASP A 303 -22.06 5.80 -14.82
C ASP A 303 -22.78 5.31 -13.54
N GLN A 304 -22.03 5.08 -12.47
CA GLN A 304 -22.50 4.67 -11.14
C GLN A 304 -22.24 5.78 -10.10
N THR A 305 -22.61 5.50 -8.86
CA THR A 305 -22.34 6.35 -7.70
C THR A 305 -21.63 5.56 -6.61
N TYR A 306 -20.76 6.23 -5.85
CA TYR A 306 -20.10 5.68 -4.68
C TYR A 306 -20.53 6.45 -3.43
N THR A 307 -21.14 5.77 -2.46
CA THR A 307 -21.48 6.37 -1.16
C THR A 307 -20.33 6.17 -0.19
N ILE A 308 -19.83 7.26 0.36
CA ILE A 308 -18.73 7.25 1.33
C ILE A 308 -19.24 6.59 2.63
N PRO A 309 -18.58 5.55 3.17
CA PRO A 309 -19.00 4.89 4.39
C PRO A 309 -18.97 5.84 5.59
N ALA A 310 -19.93 5.71 6.50
CA ALA A 310 -19.91 6.46 7.75
C ALA A 310 -18.92 5.83 8.74
N PHE A 311 -18.06 6.63 9.35
CA PHE A 311 -17.17 6.17 10.40
C PHE A 311 -17.92 6.08 11.73
N ASP A 312 -18.66 4.99 11.91
CA ASP A 312 -19.58 4.83 13.03
C ASP A 312 -18.89 4.33 14.32
N THR A 313 -19.70 4.21 15.38
CA THR A 313 -19.25 3.70 16.68
C THR A 313 -18.65 2.30 16.56
N GLU A 314 -19.24 1.42 15.76
CA GLU A 314 -18.78 0.03 15.66
C GLU A 314 -17.37 -0.02 15.06
N ALA A 315 -17.17 0.64 13.92
CA ALA A 315 -15.87 0.74 13.26
C ALA A 315 -14.79 1.34 14.18
N LEU A 316 -15.12 2.44 14.90
CA LEU A 316 -14.18 3.08 15.83
C LEU A 316 -13.81 2.16 17.01
N LEU A 317 -14.78 1.43 17.57
CA LEU A 317 -14.52 0.49 18.67
C LEU A 317 -13.70 -0.73 18.20
N ILE A 318 -13.89 -1.21 16.97
CA ILE A 318 -13.06 -2.27 16.39
C ILE A 318 -11.60 -1.81 16.29
N GLU A 319 -11.36 -0.60 15.77
CA GLU A 319 -10.01 -0.03 15.71
C GLU A 319 -9.37 0.14 17.10
N ILE A 320 -10.13 0.68 18.06
CA ILE A 320 -9.69 0.83 19.46
C ILE A 320 -9.37 -0.54 20.08
N GLY A 321 -10.16 -1.57 19.73
CA GLY A 321 -10.03 -2.94 20.20
C GLY A 321 -8.69 -3.61 19.85
N LEU A 322 -7.96 -3.08 18.87
CA LEU A 322 -6.61 -3.54 18.56
C LEU A 322 -5.65 -3.39 19.75
N MET A 323 -5.83 -2.37 20.60
CA MET A 323 -4.97 -2.15 21.76
C MET A 323 -5.09 -3.29 22.79
N PRO A 324 -6.28 -3.64 23.31
CA PRO A 324 -6.42 -4.77 24.22
C PRO A 324 -6.17 -6.14 23.55
N GLU A 325 -6.38 -6.27 22.24
CA GLU A 325 -6.17 -7.53 21.52
C GLU A 325 -4.69 -7.81 21.24
N TRP A 326 -3.91 -6.77 20.89
CA TRP A 326 -2.52 -6.95 20.42
C TRP A 326 -1.49 -6.30 21.32
N TYR A 327 -1.69 -5.06 21.76
CA TYR A 327 -0.69 -4.33 22.54
C TYR A 327 -0.59 -4.84 23.98
N LEU A 328 -1.71 -5.04 24.67
CA LEU A 328 -1.70 -5.49 26.07
C LEU A 328 -1.13 -6.90 26.26
N PRO A 329 -1.50 -7.91 25.44
CA PRO A 329 -0.81 -9.19 25.43
C PRO A 329 0.68 -9.06 25.06
N ASP A 330 1.05 -8.04 24.28
CA ASP A 330 2.46 -7.73 23.96
C ASP A 330 3.26 -7.13 25.11
N ARG A 331 2.57 -6.71 26.15
CA ARG A 331 3.15 -6.23 27.41
C ARG A 331 2.92 -7.18 28.58
N ASN A 332 2.50 -8.43 28.31
CA ASN A 332 2.12 -9.40 29.34
C ASN A 332 1.07 -8.86 30.33
N ALA A 333 0.15 -8.02 29.84
CA ALA A 333 -0.87 -7.35 30.66
C ALA A 333 -2.28 -7.49 30.05
N PRO A 334 -2.75 -8.69 29.67
CA PRO A 334 -4.10 -8.86 29.14
C PRO A 334 -5.16 -8.41 30.16
N LEU A 335 -6.25 -7.83 29.66
CA LEU A 335 -7.37 -7.41 30.51
C LEU A 335 -8.22 -8.61 30.91
N SER A 336 -8.79 -8.57 32.11
CA SER A 336 -9.95 -9.40 32.45
C SER A 336 -11.18 -8.97 31.64
N ASP A 337 -12.18 -9.84 31.54
CA ASP A 337 -13.43 -9.55 30.83
C ASP A 337 -14.13 -8.29 31.37
N ASP A 338 -14.15 -8.12 32.71
CA ASP A 338 -14.71 -6.93 33.36
C ASP A 338 -13.98 -5.65 32.96
N LYS A 339 -12.64 -5.67 32.96
CA LYS A 339 -11.82 -4.51 32.56
C LYS A 339 -11.94 -4.21 31.08
N ARG A 340 -12.08 -5.24 30.25
CA ARG A 340 -12.37 -5.09 28.82
C ARG A 340 -13.74 -4.45 28.60
N ALA A 341 -14.77 -4.88 29.33
CA ALA A 341 -16.10 -4.28 29.26
C ALA A 341 -16.10 -2.81 29.71
N GLU A 342 -15.42 -2.50 30.81
CA GLU A 342 -15.22 -1.13 31.32
C GLU A 342 -14.55 -0.23 30.26
N PHE A 343 -13.48 -0.72 29.64
CA PHE A 343 -12.76 -0.04 28.56
C PHE A 343 -13.67 0.36 27.40
N PHE A 344 -14.44 -0.59 26.85
CA PHE A 344 -15.35 -0.32 25.74
C PHE A 344 -16.53 0.57 26.14
N ALA A 345 -17.01 0.50 27.40
CA ALA A 345 -18.07 1.38 27.89
C ALA A 345 -17.60 2.85 27.93
N MET A 346 -16.40 3.13 28.45
CA MET A 346 -15.84 4.49 28.45
C MET A 346 -15.68 5.04 27.03
N TRP A 347 -15.16 4.22 26.11
CA TRP A 347 -15.00 4.64 24.71
C TRP A 347 -16.35 4.92 24.03
N ARG A 348 -17.38 4.09 24.28
CA ARG A 348 -18.73 4.36 23.76
C ARG A 348 -19.26 5.72 24.21
N GLU A 349 -19.05 6.09 25.48
CA GLU A 349 -19.47 7.40 26.00
C GLU A 349 -18.68 8.54 25.36
N LEU A 350 -17.35 8.43 25.29
CA LEU A 350 -16.49 9.46 24.71
C LEU A 350 -16.76 9.70 23.22
N LEU A 351 -17.09 8.64 22.47
CA LEU A 351 -17.36 8.74 21.03
C LEU A 351 -18.69 9.40 20.68
N LYS A 352 -19.63 9.56 21.63
CA LYS A 352 -20.91 10.22 21.37
C LYS A 352 -20.74 11.64 20.84
N LYS A 353 -19.83 12.44 21.42
CA LYS A 353 -19.64 13.83 21.03
C LYS A 353 -19.01 13.98 19.63
N PRO A 354 -17.90 13.30 19.29
CA PRO A 354 -17.38 13.32 17.91
C PRO A 354 -18.37 12.81 16.87
N LEU A 355 -19.15 11.77 17.18
CA LEU A 355 -20.11 11.20 16.22
C LEU A 355 -21.37 12.04 16.02
N ALA A 356 -21.71 12.89 17.00
CA ALA A 356 -22.79 13.88 16.87
C ALA A 356 -22.34 15.19 16.20
N ALA A 357 -21.03 15.43 16.06
CA ALA A 357 -20.50 16.60 15.39
C ALA A 357 -20.80 16.56 13.87
N PRO A 358 -20.84 17.72 13.18
CA PRO A 358 -20.99 17.74 11.73
C PRO A 358 -19.95 16.87 11.03
N LYS A 359 -20.42 15.97 10.17
CA LYS A 359 -19.57 15.03 9.44
C LYS A 359 -18.99 15.70 8.20
N THR A 360 -17.77 15.31 7.88
CA THR A 360 -17.05 15.65 6.64
C THR A 360 -16.29 14.43 6.16
N TRP A 361 -15.68 14.51 4.98
CA TRP A 361 -14.67 13.53 4.57
C TRP A 361 -13.51 13.53 5.56
N ILE A 362 -13.20 12.35 6.08
CA ILE A 362 -11.96 12.03 6.79
C ILE A 362 -11.12 11.21 5.82
N ILE A 363 -9.98 11.74 5.40
CA ILE A 363 -9.00 11.08 4.53
C ILE A 363 -8.31 9.91 5.26
N ARG A 364 -8.27 9.97 6.61
CA ARG A 364 -7.67 9.03 7.57
C ARG A 364 -6.15 9.07 7.60
N ASP A 365 -5.51 8.83 6.46
CA ASP A 365 -4.05 8.72 6.34
C ASP A 365 -3.40 10.01 5.83
N TYR A 366 -3.92 11.15 6.28
CA TYR A 366 -3.41 12.49 5.98
C TYR A 366 -2.18 12.85 6.83
N HIS A 367 -1.01 12.31 6.46
CA HIS A 367 0.26 12.47 7.17
C HIS A 367 1.48 12.38 6.23
N SER A 368 2.71 12.63 6.70
CA SER A 368 3.88 12.91 5.85
C SER A 368 4.19 11.94 4.70
N PRO A 369 4.11 10.59 4.83
CA PRO A 369 4.28 9.69 3.69
C PRO A 369 3.32 9.92 2.51
N ASN A 370 2.13 10.46 2.82
CA ASN A 370 1.00 10.55 1.90
C ASN A 370 0.76 11.99 1.42
N LEU A 371 1.67 12.91 1.75
CA LEU A 371 1.64 14.31 1.32
C LEU A 371 2.87 14.60 0.47
N ILE A 372 2.61 14.96 -0.79
CA ILE A 372 3.64 15.29 -1.77
C ILE A 372 3.60 16.80 -2.04
N TRP A 373 4.75 17.45 -1.96
CA TRP A 373 4.91 18.85 -2.28
C TRP A 373 5.01 19.06 -3.79
N LEU A 374 4.12 19.88 -4.33
CA LEU A 374 4.01 20.18 -5.75
C LEU A 374 4.43 21.63 -5.96
N ALA A 375 5.75 21.86 -6.03
CA ALA A 375 6.34 23.20 -6.05
C ALA A 375 5.83 24.10 -7.19
N ASP A 376 5.48 23.50 -8.33
CA ASP A 376 4.98 24.22 -9.51
C ASP A 376 3.49 24.60 -9.45
N ARG A 377 2.76 24.09 -8.44
CA ARG A 377 1.37 24.46 -8.19
C ARG A 377 1.28 25.69 -7.28
N THR A 378 0.09 26.28 -7.17
CA THR A 378 -0.13 27.50 -6.35
C THR A 378 -1.12 27.27 -5.23
N GLY A 379 -0.99 28.04 -4.15
CA GLY A 379 -1.90 27.97 -3.00
C GLY A 379 -1.96 26.57 -2.37
N MET A 380 -3.18 26.10 -2.12
CA MET A 380 -3.46 24.76 -1.57
C MET A 380 -3.08 23.64 -2.51
N ALA A 381 -3.05 23.89 -3.83
CA ALA A 381 -2.72 22.86 -4.81
C ALA A 381 -1.25 22.41 -4.72
N ARG A 382 -0.40 23.13 -3.96
CA ARG A 382 0.97 22.69 -3.63
C ARG A 382 1.01 21.43 -2.75
N VAL A 383 -0.10 21.05 -2.12
CA VAL A 383 -0.18 19.85 -1.28
C VAL A 383 -0.89 18.76 -2.05
N GLY A 384 -0.12 17.90 -2.69
CA GLY A 384 -0.57 16.63 -3.26
C GLY A 384 -0.94 15.64 -2.16
N VAL A 385 -2.09 14.99 -2.29
CA VAL A 385 -2.59 13.98 -1.36
C VAL A 385 -2.68 12.65 -2.09
N ILE A 386 -2.09 11.61 -1.52
CA ILE A 386 -2.22 10.21 -1.98
C ILE A 386 -2.80 9.36 -0.84
N ASP A 387 -3.09 8.08 -1.13
CA ASP A 387 -3.56 7.10 -0.13
C ASP A 387 -4.89 7.51 0.56
N PHE A 388 -5.81 8.10 -0.21
CA PHE A 388 -7.09 8.63 0.28
C PHE A 388 -8.29 7.67 0.06
N GLN A 389 -8.07 6.50 -0.51
CA GLN A 389 -9.16 5.56 -0.85
C GLN A 389 -9.96 5.05 0.36
N ASP A 390 -9.39 5.15 1.56
CA ASP A 390 -10.02 4.72 2.81
C ASP A 390 -10.87 5.84 3.44
N THR A 391 -11.20 6.88 2.66
CA THR A 391 -12.00 8.03 3.09
C THR A 391 -13.37 7.59 3.64
N VAL A 392 -13.74 8.17 4.78
CA VAL A 392 -15.01 7.91 5.48
C VAL A 392 -15.68 9.23 5.92
N LEU A 393 -16.97 9.20 6.23
CA LEU A 393 -17.70 10.34 6.79
C LEU A 393 -17.59 10.35 8.32
N GLY A 394 -17.01 11.39 8.90
CA GLY A 394 -16.90 11.51 10.35
C GLY A 394 -16.41 12.86 10.86
N PRO A 395 -15.97 12.94 12.13
CA PRO A 395 -15.50 14.19 12.73
C PRO A 395 -14.21 14.71 12.09
N HIS A 396 -14.25 15.96 11.62
CA HIS A 396 -13.12 16.68 10.99
C HIS A 396 -11.81 16.71 11.82
N ALA A 397 -11.87 16.45 13.13
CA ALA A 397 -10.70 16.48 14.00
C ALA A 397 -9.73 15.33 13.71
N TYR A 398 -10.21 14.23 13.11
CA TYR A 398 -9.40 13.05 12.85
C TYR A 398 -8.18 13.32 11.95
N ASP A 399 -8.38 13.97 10.79
CA ASP A 399 -7.28 14.27 9.88
C ASP A 399 -6.32 15.32 10.44
N VAL A 400 -6.84 16.27 11.23
CA VAL A 400 -6.01 17.27 11.90
C VAL A 400 -5.09 16.57 12.90
N VAL A 401 -5.60 15.62 13.70
CA VAL A 401 -4.75 14.77 14.55
C VAL A 401 -3.75 13.97 13.70
N SER A 402 -4.18 13.41 12.57
CA SER A 402 -3.31 12.57 11.73
C SER A 402 -2.06 13.32 11.25
N LEU A 403 -2.21 14.60 10.90
CA LEU A 403 -1.13 15.49 10.52
C LEU A 403 -0.30 15.97 11.72
N LEU A 404 -0.96 16.50 12.76
CA LEU A 404 -0.29 17.18 13.86
C LEU A 404 0.39 16.23 14.85
N GLN A 405 -0.07 14.98 14.89
CA GLN A 405 0.50 13.89 15.66
C GLN A 405 0.90 12.76 14.71
N ASP A 406 1.68 13.13 13.70
CA ASP A 406 2.19 12.20 12.69
C ASP A 406 2.89 11.01 13.35
N ALA A 407 2.43 9.81 13.07
CA ALA A 407 2.97 8.60 13.67
C ALA A 407 4.42 8.31 13.21
N ARG A 408 4.80 8.84 12.04
CA ARG A 408 6.05 8.49 11.36
C ARG A 408 7.23 9.34 11.82
N ILE A 409 6.99 10.56 12.27
CA ILE A 409 8.02 11.52 12.67
C ILE A 409 7.69 12.21 14.00
N ASP A 410 8.70 12.74 14.69
CA ASP A 410 8.47 13.50 15.91
C ASP A 410 8.05 14.94 15.58
N VAL A 411 6.74 15.22 15.63
CA VAL A 411 6.19 16.58 15.59
C VAL A 411 6.39 17.26 16.96
N PRO A 412 7.14 18.38 17.04
CA PRO A 412 7.30 19.13 18.28
C PRO A 412 5.96 19.66 18.80
N GLU A 413 5.77 19.63 20.13
CA GLU A 413 4.53 20.10 20.76
C GLU A 413 4.22 21.56 20.45
N THR A 414 5.25 22.40 20.39
CA THR A 414 5.12 23.82 20.02
C THR A 414 4.59 23.99 18.60
N LEU A 415 5.02 23.14 17.65
CA LEU A 415 4.54 23.14 16.28
C LEU A 415 3.10 22.62 16.19
N GLU A 416 2.80 21.51 16.88
CA GLU A 416 1.43 20.97 17.00
C GLU A 416 0.45 22.05 17.47
N LEU A 417 0.76 22.75 18.57
CA LEU A 417 -0.09 23.82 19.11
C LEU A 417 -0.21 25.02 18.15
N THR A 418 0.87 25.37 17.45
CA THR A 418 0.89 26.45 16.45
C THR A 418 -0.04 26.13 15.28
N LEU A 419 0.06 24.90 14.74
CA LEU A 419 -0.76 24.45 13.62
C LEU A 419 -2.22 24.23 14.02
N LEU A 420 -2.49 23.72 15.23
CA LEU A 420 -3.84 23.63 15.77
C LEU A 420 -4.50 25.01 15.87
N SER A 421 -3.75 26.00 16.38
CA SER A 421 -4.20 27.39 16.44
C SER A 421 -4.44 27.99 15.05
N ARG A 422 -3.57 27.67 14.08
CA ARG A 422 -3.74 28.05 12.68
C ARG A 422 -5.03 27.48 12.10
N TYR A 423 -5.27 26.18 12.26
CA TYR A 423 -6.49 25.53 11.80
C TYR A 423 -7.75 26.21 12.36
N ILE A 424 -7.80 26.42 13.68
CA ILE A 424 -8.92 27.09 14.35
C ILE A 424 -9.12 28.52 13.81
N LYS A 425 -8.04 29.28 13.64
CA LYS A 425 -8.09 30.64 13.10
C LYS A 425 -8.64 30.65 11.67
N THR A 426 -8.16 29.76 10.81
CA THR A 426 -8.63 29.64 9.42
C THR A 426 -10.11 29.24 9.37
N ARG A 427 -10.54 28.30 10.22
CA ARG A 427 -11.97 27.92 10.35
C ARG A 427 -12.84 29.09 10.79
N ARG A 428 -12.43 29.85 11.81
CA ARG A 428 -13.16 31.03 12.31
C ARG A 428 -13.21 32.19 11.33
N ALA A 429 -12.13 32.41 10.58
CA ALA A 429 -12.12 33.43 9.52
C ALA A 429 -13.12 33.09 8.41
N GLY A 430 -13.37 31.80 8.18
CA GLY A 430 -14.35 31.32 7.21
C GLY A 430 -15.78 31.13 7.74
N ASP A 431 -15.94 30.99 9.05
CA ASP A 431 -17.20 30.78 9.75
C ASP A 431 -17.09 31.25 11.20
N ALA A 432 -17.66 32.42 11.49
CA ALA A 432 -17.60 33.03 12.82
C ALA A 432 -18.33 32.20 13.90
N SER A 433 -19.22 31.27 13.51
CA SER A 433 -19.95 30.39 14.42
C SER A 433 -19.13 29.16 14.87
N PHE A 434 -17.93 28.98 14.33
CA PHE A 434 -17.08 27.83 14.64
C PHE A 434 -16.71 27.76 16.14
N ASP A 435 -17.19 26.70 16.80
CA ASP A 435 -16.92 26.39 18.20
C ASP A 435 -15.51 25.83 18.40
N ALA A 436 -14.56 26.72 18.69
CA ALA A 436 -13.17 26.33 18.95
C ALA A 436 -13.00 25.50 20.24
N ALA A 437 -13.83 25.74 21.26
CA ALA A 437 -13.71 25.00 22.52
C ALA A 437 -14.22 23.57 22.34
N GLY A 438 -15.37 23.41 21.68
CA GLY A 438 -15.86 22.10 21.24
C GLY A 438 -14.87 21.39 20.33
N PHE A 439 -14.27 22.10 19.37
CA PHE A 439 -13.23 21.53 18.50
C PHE A 439 -12.02 21.02 19.27
N ALA A 440 -11.51 21.76 20.27
CA ALA A 440 -10.38 21.32 21.08
C ALA A 440 -10.68 20.02 21.83
N GLU A 441 -11.91 19.86 22.33
CA GLU A 441 -12.35 18.61 22.97
C GLU A 441 -12.46 17.47 21.95
N LEU A 442 -13.00 17.73 20.76
CA LEU A 442 -13.04 16.73 19.66
C LEU A 442 -11.63 16.29 19.25
N TYR A 443 -10.70 17.23 19.16
CA TYR A 443 -9.28 16.96 18.87
C TYR A 443 -8.66 16.06 19.94
N ALA A 444 -8.89 16.34 21.22
CA ALA A 444 -8.38 15.51 22.32
C ALA A 444 -8.95 14.08 22.27
N ILE A 445 -10.26 13.92 22.10
CA ILE A 445 -10.91 12.60 22.02
C ILE A 445 -10.38 11.82 20.81
N MET A 446 -10.25 12.46 19.64
CA MET A 446 -9.78 11.78 18.44
C MET A 446 -8.28 11.49 18.44
N SER A 447 -7.49 12.33 19.09
CA SER A 447 -6.09 12.07 19.42
C SER A 447 -5.96 10.82 20.28
N ALA A 448 -6.72 10.70 21.37
CA ALA A 448 -6.68 9.52 22.22
C ALA A 448 -7.11 8.25 21.46
N GLN A 449 -8.17 8.35 20.63
CA GLN A 449 -8.67 7.21 19.84
C GLN A 449 -7.62 6.71 18.85
N ARG A 450 -7.08 7.62 18.03
CA ARG A 450 -6.11 7.27 16.99
C ARG A 450 -4.84 6.70 17.58
N ASN A 451 -4.28 7.32 18.63
CA ASN A 451 -3.07 6.81 19.26
C ASN A 451 -3.29 5.45 19.95
N THR A 452 -4.47 5.23 20.54
CA THR A 452 -4.85 3.91 21.07
C THR A 452 -4.87 2.84 19.98
N ARG A 453 -5.53 3.12 18.84
CA ARG A 453 -5.52 2.25 17.66
C ARG A 453 -4.09 1.95 17.19
N LEU A 454 -3.23 2.96 17.11
CA LEU A 454 -1.87 2.82 16.59
C LEU A 454 -0.98 1.94 17.47
N LEU A 455 -1.11 2.02 18.81
CA LEU A 455 -0.42 1.10 19.73
C LEU A 455 -0.74 -0.37 19.40
N GLY A 456 -2.04 -0.67 19.24
CA GLY A 456 -2.51 -2.00 18.85
C GLY A 456 -2.06 -2.40 17.44
N THR A 457 -2.15 -1.48 16.48
CA THR A 457 -1.78 -1.72 15.07
C THR A 457 -0.31 -2.10 14.95
N PHE A 458 0.60 -1.37 15.61
CA PHE A 458 2.04 -1.67 15.53
C PHE A 458 2.41 -2.94 16.28
N ALA A 459 1.75 -3.25 17.40
CA ALA A 459 1.90 -4.55 18.06
C ALA A 459 1.44 -5.71 17.17
N ARG A 460 0.31 -5.55 16.46
CA ARG A 460 -0.19 -6.52 15.48
C ARG A 460 0.77 -6.74 14.32
N LEU A 461 1.26 -5.66 13.71
CA LEU A 461 2.24 -5.73 12.60
C LEU A 461 3.51 -6.47 13.03
N ASN A 462 3.97 -6.28 14.27
CA ASN A 462 5.10 -7.04 14.79
C ASN A 462 4.77 -8.53 14.97
N ARG A 463 3.71 -8.85 15.74
CA ARG A 463 3.42 -10.23 16.15
C ARG A 463 2.86 -11.13 15.06
N ARG A 464 1.96 -10.59 14.23
CA ARG A 464 1.28 -11.34 13.18
C ARG A 464 2.06 -11.29 11.87
N ASP A 465 2.59 -10.12 11.54
CA ASP A 465 3.13 -9.85 10.19
C ASP A 465 4.67 -9.81 10.16
N GLY A 466 5.35 -10.03 11.29
CA GLY A 466 6.81 -10.10 11.35
C GLY A 466 7.52 -8.78 11.05
N LYS A 467 6.89 -7.62 11.35
CA LYS A 467 7.43 -6.28 11.04
C LYS A 467 7.87 -5.51 12.30
N PRO A 468 8.98 -5.88 12.96
CA PRO A 468 9.41 -5.30 14.24
C PRO A 468 9.84 -3.83 14.14
N HIS A 469 10.26 -3.36 12.96
CA HIS A 469 10.67 -1.96 12.76
C HIS A 469 9.56 -0.95 13.06
N TYR A 470 8.28 -1.34 13.04
CA TYR A 470 7.17 -0.47 13.44
C TYR A 470 7.15 -0.15 14.94
N LEU A 471 7.76 -1.00 15.78
CA LEU A 471 7.81 -0.78 17.24
C LEU A 471 8.60 0.48 17.62
N ARG A 472 9.53 0.93 16.76
CA ARG A 472 10.28 2.18 16.97
C ARG A 472 9.39 3.42 17.10
N HIS A 473 8.17 3.35 16.58
CA HIS A 473 7.20 4.43 16.64
C HIS A 473 6.39 4.46 17.95
N GLN A 474 6.32 3.35 18.71
CA GLN A 474 5.48 3.27 19.92
C GLN A 474 5.80 4.33 21.00
N PRO A 475 7.07 4.66 21.32
CA PRO A 475 7.36 5.68 22.34
C PRO A 475 6.77 7.07 22.01
N ARG A 476 6.76 7.42 20.72
CA ARG A 476 6.15 8.66 20.22
C ARG A 476 4.63 8.63 20.32
N ILE A 477 4.01 7.54 19.86
CA ILE A 477 2.55 7.35 19.97
C ILE A 477 2.11 7.42 21.44
N TRP A 478 2.91 6.84 22.33
CA TRP A 478 2.67 6.95 23.77
C TRP A 478 2.75 8.40 24.26
N THR A 479 3.74 9.17 23.81
CA THR A 479 3.86 10.60 24.14
C THR A 479 2.63 11.39 23.68
N TYR A 480 2.15 11.17 22.45
CA TYR A 480 0.93 11.82 21.94
C TYR A 480 -0.32 11.40 22.71
N LEU A 481 -0.44 10.12 23.05
CA LEU A 481 -1.51 9.62 23.89
C LEU A 481 -1.50 10.30 25.27
N GLN A 482 -0.34 10.42 25.93
CA GLN A 482 -0.24 11.10 27.23
C GLN A 482 -0.64 12.58 27.14
N ARG A 483 -0.23 13.29 26.07
CA ARG A 483 -0.69 14.67 25.84
C ARG A 483 -2.20 14.75 25.70
N SER A 484 -2.81 13.82 24.96
CA SER A 484 -4.27 13.79 24.76
C SER A 484 -5.02 13.53 26.06
N LEU A 485 -4.57 12.55 26.85
CA LEU A 485 -5.16 12.15 28.13
C LEU A 485 -5.04 13.24 29.20
N ALA A 486 -4.17 14.24 29.02
CA ALA A 486 -4.11 15.40 29.90
C ALA A 486 -5.34 16.32 29.77
N HIS A 487 -6.12 16.22 28.69
CA HIS A 487 -7.32 17.02 28.50
C HIS A 487 -8.41 16.66 29.56
N PRO A 488 -9.07 17.64 30.20
CA PRO A 488 -10.03 17.38 31.28
C PRO A 488 -11.18 16.43 30.91
N ALA A 489 -11.67 16.50 29.66
CA ALA A 489 -12.74 15.62 29.17
C ALA A 489 -12.34 14.12 29.14
N LEU A 490 -11.05 13.82 29.19
CA LEU A 490 -10.51 12.45 29.18
C LEU A 490 -10.06 11.98 30.58
N GLY A 491 -10.38 12.70 31.66
CA GLY A 491 -9.91 12.38 33.01
C GLY A 491 -10.18 10.94 33.45
N ALA A 492 -11.40 10.44 33.26
CA ALA A 492 -11.75 9.06 33.59
C ALA A 492 -10.95 8.03 32.76
N LEU A 493 -10.78 8.31 31.46
CA LEU A 493 -9.99 7.45 30.57
C LEU A 493 -8.51 7.47 30.95
N ARG A 494 -7.96 8.65 31.28
CA ARG A 494 -6.58 8.81 31.74
C ARG A 494 -6.32 7.97 32.98
N ASP A 495 -7.19 8.07 33.98
CA ASP A 495 -7.04 7.35 35.24
C ASP A 495 -7.12 5.83 35.01
N TRP A 496 -7.99 5.40 34.09
CA TRP A 496 -8.04 4.00 33.67
C TRP A 496 -6.77 3.55 32.94
N TYR A 497 -6.21 4.35 32.02
CA TYR A 497 -4.96 4.01 31.32
C TYR A 497 -3.79 3.91 32.27
N LEU A 498 -3.66 4.85 33.22
CA LEU A 498 -2.63 4.83 34.26
C LEU A 498 -2.67 3.54 35.10
N ALA A 499 -3.88 3.03 35.38
CA ALA A 499 -4.06 1.84 36.20
C ALA A 499 -3.86 0.52 35.43
N ASN A 500 -4.14 0.48 34.12
CA ASN A 500 -4.28 -0.78 33.37
C ASN A 500 -3.33 -0.93 32.17
N VAL A 501 -2.72 0.16 31.67
CA VAL A 501 -1.97 0.15 30.41
C VAL A 501 -0.49 0.45 30.68
N PRO A 502 0.41 -0.55 30.58
CA PRO A 502 1.83 -0.30 30.73
C PRO A 502 2.38 0.51 29.55
N PRO A 503 3.39 1.39 29.78
CA PRO A 503 4.05 2.11 28.71
C PRO A 503 4.81 1.15 27.79
N PRO A 504 5.12 1.57 26.54
CA PRO A 504 5.92 0.75 25.65
C PRO A 504 7.30 0.55 26.28
N GLY A 505 7.81 -0.70 26.25
CA GLY A 505 9.11 -1.02 26.82
C GLY A 505 10.24 -0.25 26.12
N SER A 506 11.23 0.19 26.88
CA SER A 506 12.52 0.61 26.31
C SER A 506 13.15 -0.61 25.62
N GLN A 507 13.45 -0.51 24.33
CA GLN A 507 14.32 -1.50 23.68
C GLN A 507 15.70 -1.43 24.33
N THR A 508 15.94 -2.24 25.36
CA THR A 508 17.30 -2.72 25.62
C THR A 508 17.53 -3.83 24.63
N GLY A 509 18.32 -3.54 23.59
CA GLY A 509 18.74 -4.54 22.63
C GLY A 509 19.47 -5.69 23.32
N THR A 510 19.14 -6.90 22.88
CA THR A 510 20.00 -8.08 22.91
C THR A 510 19.78 -8.83 21.63
#